data_AF-X0Z6C3-F1
#
_entry.id   AF-X0Z6C3-F1
#
_cell.length_a   1.000
_cell.length_b   1.000
_cell.length_c   1.000
_cell.angle_alpha   90.00
_cell.angle_beta   90.00
_cell.angle_gamma   90.00
#
_symmetry.space_group_name_H-M   'P 1'
#
loop_
_entity.id
_entity.type
_entity.pdbx_description
1 polymer ?
#
loop_
_entity_poly.entity_id
_entity_poly.type
_entity_poly.pdbx_seq_one_letter_code
_entity_poly.pdbx_strand_id
1 'polypeptide(L)'
;MSIVIVEIKPLSNENLNEVLDILSVNPLSNIVLIADCTQLRDWCDVRILKNDGRIDAVFSLYSDLDFLATAFWCRDVESLIEMMKDFSDLLVGKEFIAICTQEQLDQFGEACIILKPIKERQMIADKSTELYCECKQTPVRLSIKHAEQLKELYRLSGTPAWTPNAMNLGPFYGIMEDDGTISAVAGVHYVTSYGTEIGNVATHPG
;
A
#
# COMPACT_ATOMS: atom_id res chain seq x y z
N MET A 1 41.81 3.52 0.91
CA MET A 1 40.42 3.33 0.46
C MET A 1 39.76 2.42 1.47
N SER A 2 38.84 2.94 2.27
CA SER A 2 37.97 2.09 3.10
C SER A 2 37.04 1.34 2.15
N ILE A 3 36.88 0.03 2.37
CA ILE A 3 35.92 -0.79 1.62
C ILE A 3 34.53 -0.36 2.11
N VAL A 4 33.74 0.26 1.24
CA VAL A 4 32.32 0.53 1.52
C VAL A 4 31.62 -0.82 1.49
N ILE A 5 31.04 -1.23 2.62
CA ILE A 5 30.27 -2.47 2.70
C ILE A 5 28.82 -2.11 2.42
N VAL A 6 28.36 -2.53 1.24
CA VAL A 6 26.95 -2.47 0.85
C VAL A 6 26.30 -3.78 1.28
N GLU A 7 25.29 -3.72 2.14
CA GLU A 7 24.54 -4.88 2.61
C GLU A 7 23.06 -4.72 2.26
N ILE A 8 22.50 -5.71 1.56
CA ILE A 8 21.06 -5.85 1.34
C ILE A 8 20.55 -7.00 2.19
N LYS A 9 19.50 -6.75 2.98
CA LYS A 9 18.90 -7.77 3.84
C LYS A 9 17.39 -7.63 3.96
N PRO A 10 16.66 -8.73 4.27
CA PRO A 10 15.24 -8.64 4.55
C PRO A 10 14.96 -7.82 5.82
N LEU A 11 13.78 -7.19 5.83
CA LEU A 11 13.22 -6.59 7.03
C LEU A 11 12.99 -7.68 8.10
N SER A 12 13.55 -7.45 9.28
CA SER A 12 13.46 -8.32 10.45
C SER A 12 12.98 -7.52 11.66
N ASN A 13 12.62 -8.20 12.75
CA ASN A 13 12.28 -7.49 13.99
C ASN A 13 13.47 -6.70 14.56
N GLU A 14 14.70 -7.05 14.19
CA GLU A 14 15.92 -6.39 14.67
C GLU A 14 16.15 -5.03 14.02
N ASN A 15 15.67 -4.83 12.79
CA ASN A 15 15.88 -3.60 12.01
C ASN A 15 14.59 -2.80 11.75
N LEU A 16 13.42 -3.32 12.15
CA LEU A 16 12.13 -2.66 11.95
C LEU A 16 12.06 -1.27 12.59
N ASN A 17 12.50 -1.11 13.84
CA ASN A 17 12.41 0.18 14.53
C ASN A 17 13.24 1.26 13.82
N GLU A 18 14.44 0.93 13.36
CA GLU A 18 15.31 1.85 12.63
C GLU A 18 14.69 2.26 11.28
N VAL A 19 14.01 1.34 10.59
CA VAL A 19 13.23 1.65 9.38
C VAL A 19 12.07 2.59 9.73
N LEU A 20 11.30 2.29 10.77
CA LEU A 20 10.15 3.11 11.16
C LEU A 20 10.58 4.51 11.63
N ASP A 21 11.72 4.66 12.29
CA ASP A 21 12.27 5.96 12.68
C ASP A 21 12.56 6.84 11.44
N ILE A 22 12.99 6.24 10.33
CA ILE A 22 13.20 6.95 9.06
C ILE A 22 11.86 7.30 8.40
N LEU A 23 10.97 6.31 8.23
CA LEU A 23 9.72 6.49 7.49
C LEU A 23 8.76 7.45 8.22
N SER A 24 8.77 7.45 9.55
CA SER A 24 7.91 8.27 10.39
C SER A 24 8.26 9.76 10.39
N VAL A 25 9.40 10.17 9.82
CA VAL A 25 9.71 11.60 9.61
C VAL A 25 8.68 12.25 8.69
N ASN A 26 8.19 11.53 7.69
CA ASN A 26 7.08 11.95 6.83
C ASN A 26 6.11 10.79 6.61
N PRO A 27 5.25 10.50 7.60
CA PRO A 27 4.47 9.27 7.62
C PRO A 27 3.45 9.21 6.50
N LEU A 28 2.89 10.35 6.08
CA LEU A 28 1.90 10.39 5.00
C LEU A 28 2.51 10.05 3.64
N SER A 29 3.72 10.54 3.35
CA SER A 29 4.42 10.18 2.11
C SER A 29 4.89 8.72 2.09
N ASN A 30 5.05 8.10 3.26
CA ASN A 30 5.54 6.74 3.41
C ASN A 30 4.47 5.75 3.89
N ILE A 31 3.19 6.13 3.93
CA ILE A 31 2.17 5.39 4.68
C ILE A 31 1.97 3.96 4.16
N VAL A 32 2.04 3.77 2.84
CA VAL A 32 1.98 2.44 2.20
C VAL A 32 3.18 1.61 2.60
N LEU A 33 4.40 2.17 2.53
CA LEU A 33 5.61 1.45 2.93
C LEU A 33 5.63 1.14 4.44
N ILE A 34 5.08 2.02 5.28
CA ILE A 34 4.90 1.76 6.71
C ILE A 34 3.95 0.57 6.92
N ALA A 35 2.84 0.51 6.17
CA ALA A 35 1.91 -0.61 6.23
C ALA A 35 2.61 -1.92 5.78
N ASP A 36 3.37 -1.89 4.70
CA ASP A 36 4.18 -3.00 4.19
C ASP A 36 5.21 -3.50 5.21
N CYS A 37 5.86 -2.59 5.93
CA CYS A 37 6.82 -2.95 6.98
C CYS A 37 6.15 -3.50 8.25
N THR A 38 4.84 -3.30 8.42
CA THR A 38 4.12 -3.59 9.65
C THR A 38 2.97 -4.57 9.43
N GLN A 39 1.74 -4.06 9.24
CA GLN A 39 0.54 -4.88 9.17
C GLN A 39 0.50 -5.80 7.96
N LEU A 40 1.03 -5.35 6.81
CA LEU A 40 0.98 -6.10 5.55
C LEU A 40 2.20 -6.99 5.33
N ARG A 41 3.13 -7.03 6.31
CA ARG A 41 4.44 -7.64 6.18
C ARG A 41 4.43 -9.09 5.71
N ASP A 42 3.43 -9.87 6.09
CA ASP A 42 3.34 -11.29 5.71
C ASP A 42 3.05 -11.49 4.20
N TRP A 43 2.64 -10.43 3.51
CA TRP A 43 2.37 -10.41 2.06
C TRP A 43 3.38 -9.57 1.26
N CYS A 44 4.40 -9.02 1.93
CA CYS A 44 5.42 -8.17 1.33
C CYS A 44 6.81 -8.80 1.45
N ASP A 45 7.59 -8.77 0.37
CA ASP A 45 9.04 -8.92 0.46
C ASP A 45 9.66 -7.52 0.62
N VAL A 46 10.11 -7.20 1.83
CA VAL A 46 10.72 -5.91 2.17
C VAL A 46 12.22 -6.07 2.36
N ARG A 47 13.01 -5.32 1.57
CA ARG A 47 14.47 -5.28 1.61
C ARG A 47 14.97 -3.93 2.11
N ILE A 48 16.11 -3.97 2.78
CA ILE A 48 16.80 -2.82 3.33
C ILE A 48 18.22 -2.82 2.80
N LEU A 49 18.63 -1.71 2.18
CA LEU A 49 20.01 -1.42 1.82
C LEU A 49 20.68 -0.63 2.95
N LYS A 50 21.80 -1.13 3.45
CA LYS A 50 22.68 -0.40 4.37
C LYS A 50 24.04 -0.14 3.74
N ASN A 51 24.50 1.11 3.83
CA ASN A 51 25.85 1.53 3.48
C ASN A 51 26.52 2.11 4.73
N ASP A 52 27.68 1.57 5.10
CA ASP A 52 28.45 2.01 6.27
C ASP A 52 27.60 2.10 7.57
N GLY A 53 26.71 1.13 7.74
CA GLY A 53 25.82 1.01 8.91
C GLY A 53 24.56 1.89 8.87
N ARG A 54 24.40 2.74 7.87
CA ARG A 54 23.23 3.61 7.67
C ARG A 54 22.27 3.01 6.64
N ILE A 55 20.96 3.02 6.92
CA ILE A 55 19.95 2.64 5.93
C ILE A 55 19.88 3.71 4.85
N ASP A 56 20.10 3.32 3.60
CA ASP A 56 20.07 4.21 2.44
C ASP A 56 18.86 3.95 1.53
N ALA A 57 18.27 2.75 1.62
CA ALA A 57 17.02 2.44 0.95
C ALA A 57 16.20 1.36 1.69
N VAL A 58 14.89 1.44 1.51
CA VAL A 58 13.90 0.43 1.90
C VAL A 58 12.97 0.25 0.70
N PHE A 59 12.79 -0.99 0.26
CA PHE A 59 11.97 -1.32 -0.90
C PHE A 59 11.06 -2.49 -0.56
N SER A 60 9.77 -2.38 -0.91
CA SER A 60 8.76 -3.40 -0.68
C SER A 60 8.17 -3.87 -2.01
N LEU A 61 7.93 -5.18 -2.12
CA LEU A 61 7.15 -5.78 -3.20
C LEU A 61 5.97 -6.56 -2.60
N TYR A 62 4.75 -6.12 -2.88
CA TYR A 62 3.51 -6.75 -2.45
C TYR A 62 2.98 -7.70 -3.52
N SER A 63 2.58 -8.90 -3.10
CA SER A 63 2.23 -10.00 -4.02
C SER A 63 0.84 -10.61 -3.81
N ASP A 64 0.00 -10.08 -2.92
CA ASP A 64 -1.39 -10.58 -2.74
C ASP A 64 -2.37 -10.04 -3.80
N LEU A 65 -1.90 -9.38 -4.86
CA LEU A 65 -2.73 -8.88 -5.96
C LEU A 65 -2.38 -9.57 -7.28
N ASP A 66 -3.28 -9.49 -8.25
CA ASP A 66 -3.06 -9.97 -9.62
C ASP A 66 -2.02 -9.14 -10.41
N PHE A 67 -1.43 -8.13 -9.78
CA PHE A 67 -0.34 -7.31 -10.28
C PHE A 67 0.68 -7.04 -9.18
N LEU A 68 1.92 -6.74 -9.57
CA LEU A 68 2.95 -6.34 -8.61
C LEU A 68 2.70 -4.91 -8.14
N ALA A 69 2.69 -4.71 -6.82
CA ALA A 69 2.67 -3.38 -6.22
C ALA A 69 3.95 -3.15 -5.43
N THR A 70 4.47 -1.93 -5.46
CA THR A 70 5.67 -1.55 -4.71
C THR A 70 5.51 -0.21 -4.01
N ALA A 71 6.21 -0.09 -2.89
CA ALA A 71 6.45 1.15 -2.18
C ALA A 71 7.93 1.20 -1.77
N PHE A 72 8.51 2.40 -1.72
CA PHE A 72 9.92 2.53 -1.40
C PHE A 72 10.26 3.87 -0.76
N TRP A 73 11.41 3.89 -0.09
CA TRP A 73 12.08 5.08 0.41
C TRP A 73 13.57 4.93 0.09
N CYS A 74 14.19 5.97 -0.47
CA CYS A 74 15.61 5.98 -0.80
C CYS A 74 16.20 7.36 -0.54
N ARG A 75 17.48 7.42 -0.14
CA ARG A 75 18.22 8.69 -0.04
C ARG A 75 18.60 9.26 -1.40
N ASP A 76 18.91 8.37 -2.35
CA ASP A 76 19.39 8.69 -3.68
C ASP A 76 18.97 7.61 -4.70
N VAL A 77 19.09 7.96 -5.98
CA VAL A 77 18.67 7.10 -7.10
C VAL A 77 19.58 5.88 -7.23
N GLU A 78 20.87 6.01 -6.92
CA GLU A 78 21.82 4.91 -6.95
C GLU A 78 21.43 3.79 -5.98
N SER A 79 20.99 4.16 -4.77
CA SER A 79 20.47 3.23 -3.78
C SER A 79 19.18 2.54 -4.24
N LEU A 80 18.29 3.27 -4.92
CA LEU A 80 17.08 2.69 -5.53
C LEU A 80 17.44 1.67 -6.62
N ILE A 81 18.35 2.04 -7.53
CA ILE A 81 18.81 1.15 -8.61
C ILE A 81 19.42 -0.11 -8.02
N GLU A 82 20.26 0.01 -6.99
CA GLU A 82 20.87 -1.14 -6.33
C GLU A 82 19.82 -2.02 -5.66
N MET A 83 18.78 -1.44 -5.05
CA MET A 83 17.66 -2.21 -4.52
C MET A 83 16.87 -2.95 -5.58
N MET A 84 16.53 -2.29 -6.69
CA MET A 84 15.77 -2.92 -7.76
C MET A 84 16.53 -4.07 -8.43
N LYS A 85 17.87 -4.07 -8.39
CA LYS A 85 18.68 -5.22 -8.85
C LYS A 85 18.51 -6.45 -7.96
N ASP A 86 18.36 -6.29 -6.64
CA ASP A 86 18.07 -7.43 -5.73
C ASP A 86 16.73 -8.10 -6.07
N PHE A 87 15.81 -7.32 -6.64
CA PHE A 87 14.51 -7.80 -7.14
C PHE A 87 14.50 -8.12 -8.64
N SER A 88 15.65 -8.23 -9.32
CA SER A 88 15.68 -8.34 -10.79
C SER A 88 14.86 -9.51 -11.34
N ASP A 89 14.90 -10.65 -10.66
CA ASP A 89 14.16 -11.86 -11.07
C ASP A 89 12.63 -11.67 -11.00
N LEU A 90 12.18 -10.72 -10.20
CA LEU A 90 10.78 -10.40 -10.00
C LEU A 90 10.32 -9.22 -10.85
N LEU A 91 11.20 -8.25 -11.13
CA LEU A 91 10.85 -6.98 -11.80
C LEU A 91 11.21 -6.94 -13.29
N VAL A 92 12.29 -7.60 -13.72
CA VAL A 92 12.76 -7.47 -15.11
C VAL A 92 11.72 -8.02 -16.09
N GLY A 93 11.29 -7.17 -17.03
CA GLY A 93 10.28 -7.50 -18.02
C GLY A 93 8.85 -7.58 -17.48
N LYS A 94 8.61 -7.15 -16.24
CA LYS A 94 7.27 -7.09 -15.64
C LYS A 94 6.84 -5.65 -15.38
N GLU A 95 5.52 -5.47 -15.39
CA GLU A 95 4.90 -4.22 -14.98
C GLU A 95 4.62 -4.28 -13.48
N PHE A 96 4.80 -3.14 -12.79
CA PHE A 96 4.40 -2.96 -11.41
C PHE A 96 3.72 -1.60 -11.24
N ILE A 97 2.95 -1.47 -10.16
CA ILE A 97 2.24 -0.26 -9.79
C ILE A 97 2.85 0.29 -8.51
N ALA A 98 3.01 1.62 -8.43
CA ALA A 98 3.46 2.30 -7.23
C ALA A 98 2.61 3.54 -6.99
N ILE A 99 2.06 3.67 -5.78
CA ILE A 99 1.51 4.94 -5.29
C ILE A 99 2.67 5.68 -4.67
N CYS A 100 3.04 6.82 -5.24
CA CYS A 100 4.24 7.55 -4.87
C CYS A 100 4.03 9.06 -4.93
N THR A 101 4.88 9.78 -4.21
CA THR A 101 5.02 11.23 -4.30
C THR A 101 5.70 11.64 -5.61
N GLN A 102 5.68 12.93 -5.93
CA GLN A 102 6.41 13.44 -7.10
C GLN A 102 7.92 13.18 -7.01
N GLU A 103 8.53 13.33 -5.84
CA GLU A 103 9.96 13.07 -5.63
C GLU A 103 10.32 11.61 -5.92
N GLN A 104 9.52 10.67 -5.41
CA GLN A 104 9.71 9.24 -5.69
C GLN A 104 9.45 8.91 -7.17
N LEU A 105 8.49 9.57 -7.82
CA LEU A 105 8.26 9.43 -9.25
C LEU A 105 9.48 9.91 -10.06
N ASP A 106 10.10 11.01 -9.66
CA ASP A 106 11.31 11.53 -10.30
C ASP A 106 12.47 10.53 -10.15
N GLN A 107 12.64 9.93 -8.97
CA GLN A 107 13.61 8.85 -8.74
C GLN A 107 13.33 7.62 -9.62
N PHE A 108 12.07 7.19 -9.75
CA PHE A 108 11.71 6.12 -10.68
C PHE A 108 11.99 6.49 -12.14
N GLY A 109 11.85 7.75 -12.52
CA GLY A 109 12.14 8.23 -13.87
C GLY A 109 13.61 8.03 -14.29
N GLU A 110 14.51 7.94 -13.30
CA GLU A 110 15.93 7.65 -13.52
C GLU A 110 16.25 6.15 -13.39
N ALA A 111 15.49 5.41 -12.59
CA ALA A 111 15.74 3.99 -12.31
C ALA A 111 15.01 3.01 -13.27
N CYS A 112 13.87 3.40 -13.84
CA CYS A 112 13.03 2.53 -14.66
C CYS A 112 12.20 3.29 -15.71
N ILE A 113 11.47 2.54 -16.55
CA ILE A 113 10.59 3.13 -17.57
C ILE A 113 9.22 3.42 -16.97
N ILE A 114 8.82 4.69 -16.98
CA ILE A 114 7.47 5.11 -16.59
C ILE A 114 6.51 4.90 -17.76
N LEU A 115 5.56 3.97 -17.62
CA LEU A 115 4.59 3.68 -18.67
C LEU A 115 3.42 4.66 -18.70
N LYS A 116 2.79 4.88 -17.54
CA LYS A 116 1.55 5.66 -17.43
C LYS A 116 1.44 6.34 -16.06
N PRO A 117 2.02 7.54 -15.88
CA PRO A 117 1.84 8.27 -14.64
C PRO A 117 0.38 8.74 -14.54
N ILE A 118 -0.30 8.39 -13.46
CA ILE A 118 -1.67 8.83 -13.17
C ILE A 118 -1.61 9.71 -11.93
N LYS A 119 -2.17 10.92 -12.03
CA LYS A 119 -2.26 11.81 -10.87
C LYS A 119 -3.36 11.32 -9.94
N GLU A 120 -2.95 10.77 -8.81
CA GLU A 120 -3.84 10.40 -7.72
C GLU A 120 -4.02 11.58 -6.74
N ARG A 121 -5.18 11.62 -6.06
CA ARG A 121 -5.45 12.60 -5.01
C ARG A 121 -5.76 11.85 -3.73
N GLN A 122 -4.98 12.10 -2.70
CA GLN A 122 -5.26 11.60 -1.36
C GLN A 122 -6.11 12.62 -0.60
N MET A 123 -7.19 12.13 0.01
CA MET A 123 -8.02 12.90 0.93
C MET A 123 -7.63 12.53 2.36
N ILE A 124 -7.34 13.52 3.19
CA ILE A 124 -6.90 13.31 4.57
C ILE A 124 -7.97 13.87 5.49
N ALA A 125 -8.40 13.06 6.44
CA ALA A 125 -9.26 13.45 7.55
C ALA A 125 -8.53 13.17 8.86
N ASP A 126 -8.58 14.12 9.78
CA ASP A 126 -8.06 13.99 11.13
C ASP A 126 -9.19 14.07 12.16
N LYS A 127 -8.84 14.07 13.44
CA LYS A 127 -9.83 14.14 14.55
C LYS A 127 -10.61 15.46 14.59
N SER A 128 -10.13 16.50 13.92
CA SER A 128 -10.81 17.80 13.82
C SER A 128 -11.76 17.88 12.63
N THR A 129 -11.70 16.89 11.73
CA THR A 129 -12.55 16.85 10.54
C THR A 129 -13.99 16.53 10.93
N GLU A 130 -14.88 17.50 10.72
CA GLU A 130 -16.31 17.29 10.88
C GLU A 130 -16.87 16.55 9.67
N LEU A 131 -17.52 15.42 9.92
CA LEU A 131 -18.17 14.60 8.90
C LEU A 131 -19.69 14.75 9.00
N TYR A 132 -20.33 14.97 7.87
CA TYR A 132 -21.78 15.10 7.76
C TYR A 132 -22.30 13.97 6.86
N CYS A 133 -23.31 13.23 7.32
CA CYS A 133 -24.05 12.29 6.47
C CYS A 133 -25.56 12.50 6.58
N GLU A 134 -26.23 12.61 5.45
CA GLU A 134 -27.68 12.48 5.31
C GLU A 134 -28.03 11.08 4.79
N CYS A 135 -27.56 10.07 5.51
CA CYS A 135 -27.68 8.67 5.13
C CYS A 135 -29.16 8.21 5.23
N LYS A 136 -29.74 7.71 4.14
CA LYS A 136 -31.10 7.11 4.14
C LYS A 136 -31.13 5.69 4.72
N GLN A 137 -30.00 4.99 4.62
CA GLN A 137 -29.80 3.64 5.11
C GLN A 137 -28.62 3.64 6.09
N THR A 138 -28.68 2.74 7.07
CA THR A 138 -27.61 2.58 8.07
C THR A 138 -26.61 1.53 7.57
N PRO A 139 -25.30 1.86 7.49
CA PRO A 139 -24.30 0.88 7.13
C PRO A 139 -24.22 -0.27 8.13
N VAL A 140 -24.05 -1.49 7.63
CA VAL A 140 -23.85 -2.69 8.43
C VAL A 140 -22.40 -3.13 8.36
N ARG A 141 -21.89 -3.70 9.46
CA ARG A 141 -20.55 -4.29 9.47
C ARG A 141 -20.55 -5.59 8.68
N LEU A 142 -19.66 -5.69 7.71
CA LEU A 142 -19.47 -6.88 6.90
C LEU A 142 -18.47 -7.85 7.52
N SER A 143 -18.52 -9.11 7.10
CA SER A 143 -17.61 -10.18 7.53
C SER A 143 -17.19 -11.02 6.33
N ILE A 144 -16.24 -11.93 6.53
CA ILE A 144 -15.76 -12.83 5.47
C ILE A 144 -16.87 -13.62 4.76
N LYS A 145 -18.02 -13.83 5.41
CA LYS A 145 -19.21 -14.45 4.80
C LYS A 145 -19.76 -13.67 3.60
N HIS A 146 -19.43 -12.39 3.48
CA HIS A 146 -19.86 -11.51 2.40
C HIS A 146 -18.82 -11.40 1.28
N ALA A 147 -17.68 -12.10 1.37
CA ALA A 147 -16.58 -11.97 0.41
C ALA A 147 -17.01 -12.19 -1.06
N GLU A 148 -17.84 -13.20 -1.33
CA GLU A 148 -18.32 -13.45 -2.71
C GLU A 148 -19.23 -12.33 -3.24
N GLN A 149 -20.08 -11.74 -2.39
CA GLN A 149 -20.89 -10.59 -2.79
C GLN A 149 -20.01 -9.35 -3.07
N LEU A 150 -18.99 -9.14 -2.24
CA LEU A 150 -18.03 -8.05 -2.43
C LEU A 150 -17.23 -8.23 -3.72
N LYS A 151 -16.78 -9.46 -4.01
CA LYS A 151 -16.10 -9.79 -5.26
C LYS A 151 -16.94 -9.37 -6.47
N GLU A 152 -18.23 -9.71 -6.46
CA GLU A 152 -19.14 -9.35 -7.55
C GLU A 152 -19.36 -7.84 -7.62
N LEU A 153 -19.56 -7.17 -6.49
CA LEU A 153 -19.68 -5.71 -6.45
C LEU A 153 -18.45 -5.02 -7.04
N TYR A 154 -17.24 -5.40 -6.62
CA TYR A 154 -15.99 -4.83 -7.14
C TYR A 154 -15.78 -5.09 -8.63
N ARG A 155 -16.20 -6.27 -9.11
CA ARG A 155 -16.19 -6.60 -10.54
C ARG A 155 -17.11 -5.66 -11.33
N LEU A 156 -18.31 -5.38 -10.81
CA LEU A 156 -19.29 -4.49 -11.44
C LEU A 156 -18.87 -3.02 -11.38
N SER A 157 -18.21 -2.58 -10.31
CA SER A 157 -17.71 -1.21 -10.16
C SER A 157 -16.38 -0.94 -10.87
N GLY A 158 -15.74 -1.96 -11.46
CA GLY A 158 -14.48 -1.81 -12.20
C GLY A 158 -13.26 -1.59 -11.30
N THR A 159 -13.29 -2.12 -10.07
CA THR A 159 -12.19 -2.00 -9.08
C THR A 159 -11.56 -3.37 -8.84
N PRO A 160 -10.61 -3.82 -9.67
CA PRO A 160 -10.11 -5.20 -9.64
C PRO A 160 -9.13 -5.49 -8.50
N ALA A 161 -8.61 -4.46 -7.81
CA ALA A 161 -7.59 -4.61 -6.77
C ALA A 161 -8.21 -5.02 -5.41
N TRP A 162 -8.74 -6.24 -5.33
CA TRP A 162 -9.35 -6.76 -4.11
C TRP A 162 -9.10 -8.26 -3.91
N THR A 163 -8.77 -8.63 -2.68
CA THR A 163 -8.78 -10.03 -2.22
C THR A 163 -9.60 -10.17 -0.93
N PRO A 164 -10.15 -11.36 -0.63
CA PRO A 164 -10.84 -11.61 0.63
C PRO A 164 -9.98 -11.33 1.87
N ASN A 165 -8.65 -11.43 1.76
CA ASN A 165 -7.71 -11.17 2.85
C ASN A 165 -7.82 -9.74 3.38
N ALA A 166 -8.19 -8.77 2.54
CA ALA A 166 -8.38 -7.39 2.93
C ALA A 166 -9.38 -7.23 4.09
N MET A 167 -10.37 -8.13 4.22
CA MET A 167 -11.34 -8.09 5.31
C MET A 167 -10.75 -8.38 6.70
N ASN A 168 -9.53 -8.92 6.76
CA ASN A 168 -8.80 -9.16 8.02
C ASN A 168 -7.97 -7.95 8.47
N LEU A 169 -7.78 -6.96 7.60
CA LEU A 169 -6.93 -5.78 7.85
C LEU A 169 -7.64 -4.69 8.64
N GLY A 170 -8.97 -4.70 8.62
CA GLY A 170 -9.78 -3.72 9.33
C GLY A 170 -11.27 -3.90 9.08
N PRO A 171 -12.09 -2.99 9.60
CA PRO A 171 -13.53 -3.07 9.42
C PRO A 171 -13.93 -2.80 7.97
N PHE A 172 -14.94 -3.55 7.52
CA PHE A 172 -15.68 -3.26 6.29
C PHE A 172 -17.12 -2.94 6.67
N TYR A 173 -17.66 -1.91 6.03
CA TYR A 173 -19.06 -1.52 6.16
C TYR A 173 -19.70 -1.48 4.79
N GLY A 174 -20.97 -1.85 4.72
CA GLY A 174 -21.73 -1.76 3.48
C GLY A 174 -23.18 -1.41 3.71
N ILE A 175 -23.85 -1.04 2.62
CA ILE A 175 -25.30 -0.88 2.56
C ILE A 175 -25.88 -2.20 2.06
N MET A 176 -26.77 -2.80 2.85
CA MET A 176 -27.52 -3.97 2.44
C MET A 176 -28.93 -3.56 2.02
N GLU A 177 -29.34 -4.06 0.87
CA GLU A 177 -30.71 -3.92 0.39
C GLU A 177 -31.64 -4.94 1.05
N ASP A 178 -32.95 -4.76 0.88
CA ASP A 178 -33.98 -5.61 1.49
C ASP A 178 -33.88 -7.08 1.04
N ASP A 179 -33.32 -7.35 -0.14
CA ASP A 179 -33.07 -8.70 -0.67
C ASP A 179 -31.77 -9.34 -0.18
N GLY A 180 -31.01 -8.63 0.66
CA GLY A 180 -29.74 -9.07 1.24
C GLY A 180 -28.53 -8.90 0.34
N THR A 181 -28.66 -8.23 -0.80
CA THR A 181 -27.53 -7.83 -1.65
C THR A 181 -26.80 -6.61 -1.08
N ILE A 182 -25.50 -6.49 -1.36
CA ILE A 182 -24.70 -5.32 -0.97
C ILE A 182 -24.64 -4.34 -2.14
N SER A 183 -25.20 -3.15 -1.96
CA SER A 183 -25.23 -2.09 -2.98
C SER A 183 -24.07 -1.11 -2.86
N ALA A 184 -23.47 -0.97 -1.68
CA ALA A 184 -22.28 -0.14 -1.49
C ALA A 184 -21.39 -0.71 -0.39
N VAL A 185 -20.09 -0.44 -0.48
CA VAL A 185 -19.09 -0.88 0.49
C VAL A 185 -18.01 0.19 0.65
N ALA A 186 -17.49 0.30 1.86
CA ALA A 186 -16.21 0.94 2.17
C ALA A 186 -15.43 0.03 3.12
N GLY A 187 -14.15 -0.17 2.83
CA GLY A 187 -13.25 -1.00 3.61
C GLY A 187 -12.09 -0.21 4.18
N VAL A 188 -11.35 -0.87 5.06
CA VAL A 188 -10.03 -0.41 5.48
C VAL A 188 -8.99 -1.26 4.78
N HIS A 189 -7.99 -0.61 4.18
CA HIS A 189 -6.88 -1.31 3.55
C HIS A 189 -5.78 -1.61 4.57
N TYR A 190 -5.46 -0.67 5.44
CA TYR A 190 -4.57 -0.89 6.58
C TYR A 190 -4.86 0.07 7.74
N VAL A 191 -4.45 -0.34 8.94
CA VAL A 191 -4.49 0.41 10.19
C VAL A 191 -3.09 0.39 10.80
N THR A 192 -2.43 1.55 10.81
CA THR A 192 -1.12 1.72 11.46
C THR A 192 -1.23 2.76 12.57
N SER A 193 -0.20 2.86 13.41
CA SER A 193 -0.10 3.95 14.40
C SER A 193 0.02 5.34 13.77
N TYR A 194 0.32 5.42 12.47
CA TYR A 194 0.55 6.66 11.74
C TYR A 194 -0.65 7.11 10.90
N GLY A 195 -1.59 6.20 10.64
CA GLY A 195 -2.77 6.48 9.83
C GLY A 195 -3.56 5.22 9.51
N THR A 196 -4.80 5.43 9.09
CA THR A 196 -5.68 4.38 8.57
C THR A 196 -6.08 4.77 7.16
N GLU A 197 -5.94 3.85 6.21
CA GLU A 197 -6.45 4.06 4.86
C GLU A 197 -7.84 3.48 4.72
N ILE A 198 -8.78 4.36 4.38
CA ILE A 198 -10.09 3.97 3.88
C ILE A 198 -9.92 3.75 2.38
N GLY A 199 -10.20 2.53 1.94
CA GLY A 199 -10.07 2.10 0.56
C GLY A 199 -11.19 1.14 0.19
N ASN A 200 -11.06 0.48 -0.96
CA ASN A 200 -12.04 -0.51 -1.42
C ASN A 200 -13.48 0.05 -1.36
N VAL A 201 -13.64 1.31 -1.79
CA VAL A 201 -14.94 1.97 -1.84
C VAL A 201 -15.57 1.67 -3.18
N ALA A 202 -16.72 1.01 -3.15
CA ALA A 202 -17.47 0.68 -4.35
C ALA A 202 -18.96 0.89 -4.12
N THR A 203 -19.66 1.24 -5.20
CA THR A 203 -21.11 1.35 -5.23
C THR A 203 -21.59 0.69 -6.50
N HIS A 204 -22.66 -0.08 -6.38
CA HIS A 204 -23.30 -0.75 -7.48
C HIS A 204 -23.75 0.32 -8.50
N PRO A 205 -23.52 0.11 -9.81
CA PRO A 205 -23.77 1.13 -10.82
C PRO A 205 -25.26 1.40 -11.11
N GLY A 206 -26.17 0.62 -10.52
CA GLY A 206 -27.62 0.70 -10.74
C GLY A 206 -28.40 0.66 -9.44
#